data_AF-J2HED4-F1
#
_entry.id   AF-J2HED4-F1
#
_cell.length_a   1.000
_cell.length_b   1.000
_cell.length_c   1.000
_cell.angle_alpha   90.00
_cell.angle_beta   90.00
_cell.angle_gamma   90.00
#
_symmetry.space_group_name_H-M   'P 1'
#
loop_
_entity.id
_entity.type
_entity.pdbx_description
1 polymer ?
#
loop_
_entity_poly.entity_id
_entity_poly.type
_entity_poly.pdbx_seq_one_letter_code
_entity_poly.pdbx_strand_id
1 'polypeptide(L)'
;MKMLVGVAAALTLTALAVPAFAQSTASASGSGTATIIRGLSVTNNANLAFGTIVRPSAGSNSVVVSTAGARSITGGGDAVALGSTSSSAAQFTVAGEGGQSISVGVPASFSIVNGADSLLVTTSNDMVGSASAQLLSGSLGGSGSLVVKVGGSFPVATSTATGTYTGNFTVSSNYN
;
A
#
# COMPACT_ATOMS: atom_id res chain seq x y z
N MET A 1 -36.31 -102.86 -53.77
CA MET A 1 -35.85 -103.80 -52.72
C MET A 1 -34.94 -103.04 -51.78
N LYS A 2 -35.17 -103.17 -50.46
CA LYS A 2 -34.20 -103.05 -49.35
C LYS A 2 -33.49 -101.69 -49.17
N MET A 3 -33.81 -100.93 -48.11
CA MET A 3 -33.05 -100.85 -46.82
C MET A 3 -31.81 -99.94 -46.96
N LEU A 4 -31.45 -98.99 -46.07
CA LEU A 4 -31.47 -99.00 -44.61
C LEU A 4 -31.19 -97.57 -44.05
N VAL A 5 -31.70 -97.35 -42.84
CA VAL A 5 -31.53 -96.26 -41.86
C VAL A 5 -30.09 -95.75 -41.64
N GLY A 6 -29.93 -94.46 -41.33
CA GLY A 6 -28.69 -93.88 -40.77
C GLY A 6 -28.94 -92.64 -39.90
N VAL A 7 -28.31 -92.64 -38.71
CA VAL A 7 -28.64 -91.92 -37.47
C VAL A 7 -28.04 -90.51 -37.37
N ALA A 8 -28.64 -89.71 -36.50
CA ALA A 8 -28.33 -88.34 -36.09
C ALA A 8 -26.89 -88.02 -35.66
N ALA A 9 -26.50 -86.74 -35.81
CA ALA A 9 -25.55 -86.06 -34.92
C ALA A 9 -25.82 -84.54 -34.94
N ALA A 10 -26.50 -84.04 -33.91
CA ALA A 10 -26.64 -82.61 -33.66
C ALA A 10 -25.31 -82.08 -33.13
N LEU A 11 -24.59 -81.31 -33.96
CA LEU A 11 -23.32 -80.69 -33.60
C LEU A 11 -23.59 -79.34 -32.93
N THR A 12 -23.77 -79.33 -31.61
CA THR A 12 -23.86 -78.10 -30.82
C THR A 12 -22.46 -77.53 -30.61
N LEU A 13 -22.07 -76.55 -31.43
CA LEU A 13 -20.83 -75.80 -31.23
C LEU A 13 -21.04 -74.78 -30.11
N THR A 14 -20.56 -75.10 -28.92
CA THR A 14 -20.54 -74.20 -27.75
C THR A 14 -19.63 -73.01 -28.02
N ALA A 15 -20.21 -71.81 -28.04
CA ALA A 15 -19.47 -70.56 -28.13
C ALA A 15 -18.59 -70.39 -26.87
N LEU A 16 -17.27 -70.42 -27.03
CA LEU A 16 -16.32 -70.02 -25.99
C LEU A 16 -16.46 -68.51 -25.78
N ALA A 17 -17.10 -68.11 -24.68
CA ALA A 17 -17.14 -66.73 -24.24
C ALA A 17 -15.72 -66.30 -23.82
N VAL A 18 -15.05 -65.52 -24.65
CA VAL A 18 -13.82 -64.82 -24.24
C VAL A 18 -14.23 -63.79 -23.18
N PRO A 19 -13.67 -63.78 -21.96
CA PRO A 19 -13.96 -62.71 -21.02
C PRO A 19 -13.39 -61.41 -21.61
N ALA A 20 -14.27 -60.53 -22.06
CA ALA A 20 -13.89 -59.17 -22.38
C ALA A 20 -13.48 -58.50 -21.07
N PHE A 21 -12.18 -58.27 -20.86
CA PHE A 21 -11.71 -57.42 -19.77
C PHE A 21 -12.24 -56.00 -20.02
N ALA A 22 -13.35 -55.65 -19.40
CA ALA A 22 -13.86 -54.29 -19.39
C ALA A 22 -12.85 -53.40 -18.64
N GLN A 23 -12.08 -52.60 -19.38
CA GLN A 23 -11.17 -51.63 -18.79
C GLN A 23 -11.99 -50.49 -18.16
N SER A 24 -12.23 -50.57 -16.85
CA SER A 24 -12.90 -49.53 -16.05
C SER A 24 -11.87 -48.47 -15.65
N THR A 25 -11.74 -47.41 -16.46
CA THR A 25 -10.95 -46.23 -16.11
C THR A 25 -11.87 -45.07 -15.78
N ALA A 26 -11.78 -44.56 -14.55
CA ALA A 26 -12.48 -43.38 -14.10
C ALA A 26 -11.50 -42.21 -13.97
N SER A 27 -11.87 -41.06 -14.52
CA SER A 27 -11.10 -39.82 -14.42
C SER A 27 -12.03 -38.67 -14.04
N ALA A 28 -11.54 -37.78 -13.18
CA ALA A 28 -12.23 -36.55 -12.81
C ALA A 28 -11.27 -35.36 -12.98
N SER A 29 -11.80 -34.23 -13.42
CA SER A 29 -11.04 -32.98 -13.58
C SER A 29 -11.09 -32.12 -12.33
N GLY A 30 -9.97 -31.46 -12.00
CA GLY A 30 -9.90 -30.38 -11.02
C GLY A 30 -9.70 -29.01 -11.69
N SER A 31 -9.91 -27.93 -10.94
CA SER A 31 -9.60 -26.55 -11.38
C SER A 31 -8.68 -25.85 -10.37
N GLY A 32 -7.89 -24.90 -10.85
CA GLY A 32 -7.04 -24.03 -10.04
C GLY A 32 -7.17 -22.58 -10.52
N THR A 33 -7.15 -21.63 -9.58
CA THR A 33 -7.28 -20.20 -9.86
C THR A 33 -6.20 -19.41 -9.14
N ALA A 34 -5.82 -18.27 -9.71
CA ALA A 34 -4.91 -17.30 -9.11
C ALA A 34 -5.27 -15.89 -9.59
N THR A 35 -5.00 -14.89 -8.76
CA THR A 35 -5.14 -13.47 -9.12
C THR A 35 -3.76 -12.81 -9.04
N ILE A 36 -3.34 -12.19 -10.13
CA ILE A 36 -2.06 -11.48 -10.22
C ILE A 36 -2.35 -9.99 -10.37
N ILE A 37 -1.71 -9.17 -9.53
CA ILE A 37 -1.87 -7.72 -9.48
C ILE A 37 -0.50 -7.03 -9.49
N ARG A 38 -0.45 -5.73 -9.83
CA ARG A 38 0.77 -4.93 -9.76
C ARG A 38 1.26 -4.76 -8.31
N GLY A 39 2.57 -4.69 -8.15
CA GLY A 39 3.20 -4.37 -6.85
C GLY A 39 2.93 -2.92 -6.43
N LEU A 40 2.95 -2.68 -5.12
CA LEU A 40 2.90 -1.32 -4.57
C LEU A 40 4.26 -0.65 -4.63
N SER A 41 4.25 0.66 -4.84
CA SER A 41 5.42 1.52 -4.71
C SER A 41 5.03 2.85 -4.05
N VAL A 42 5.95 3.42 -3.28
CA VAL A 42 5.78 4.75 -2.67
C VAL A 42 6.96 5.62 -3.13
N THR A 43 6.65 6.70 -3.83
CA THR A 43 7.64 7.66 -4.33
C THR A 43 7.53 8.96 -3.55
N ASN A 44 8.64 9.50 -3.06
CA ASN A 44 8.69 10.85 -2.49
C ASN A 44 8.87 11.87 -3.64
N ASN A 45 7.91 12.76 -3.80
CA ASN A 45 7.90 13.82 -4.82
C ASN A 45 8.32 15.19 -4.25
N ALA A 46 8.15 15.40 -2.94
CA ALA A 46 8.57 16.61 -2.25
C ALA A 46 8.77 16.33 -0.76
N ASN A 47 9.75 17.00 -0.14
CA ASN A 47 10.01 16.90 1.29
C ASN A 47 9.20 17.92 2.10
N LEU A 48 8.94 17.59 3.36
CA LEU A 48 8.38 18.53 4.34
C LEU A 48 9.48 19.53 4.72
N ALA A 49 9.25 20.81 4.45
CA ALA A 49 10.16 21.88 4.78
C ALA A 49 9.43 23.00 5.51
N PHE A 50 9.95 23.38 6.68
CA PHE A 50 9.43 24.48 7.49
C PHE A 50 10.08 25.83 7.15
N GLY A 51 11.22 25.81 6.45
CA GLY A 51 12.04 26.98 6.16
C GLY A 51 12.77 27.51 7.40
N THR A 52 13.16 28.78 7.37
CA THR A 52 13.89 29.43 8.47
C THR A 52 12.95 30.17 9.40
N ILE A 53 13.08 29.88 10.68
CA ILE A 53 12.29 30.46 11.77
C ILE A 53 13.23 31.23 12.69
N VAL A 54 12.91 32.50 12.93
CA VAL A 54 13.52 33.30 13.99
C VAL A 54 12.91 32.84 15.31
N ARG A 55 13.77 32.39 16.22
CA ARG A 55 13.39 31.95 17.56
C ARG A 55 12.73 33.10 18.33
N PRO A 56 11.67 32.83 19.13
CA PRO A 56 11.06 33.88 19.94
C PRO A 56 12.04 34.38 21.01
N SER A 57 11.89 35.64 21.42
CA SER A 57 12.58 36.25 22.55
C SER A 57 11.86 36.03 23.87
N ALA A 58 10.55 35.74 23.83
CA ALA A 58 9.73 35.35 24.98
C ALA A 58 8.62 34.36 24.59
N GLY A 59 8.15 33.57 25.56
CA GLY A 59 7.08 32.61 25.34
C GLY A 59 7.46 31.46 24.40
N SER A 60 6.45 30.88 23.75
CA SER A 60 6.60 29.79 22.80
C SER A 60 5.62 29.93 21.64
N ASN A 61 6.02 29.35 20.51
CA ASN A 61 5.21 29.29 19.30
C ASN A 61 5.14 27.86 18.76
N SER A 62 4.12 27.58 17.97
CA SER A 62 4.05 26.39 17.13
C SER A 62 4.27 26.80 15.69
N VAL A 63 5.27 26.20 15.04
CA VAL A 63 5.52 26.35 13.60
C VAL A 63 4.75 25.25 12.90
N VAL A 64 3.86 25.62 11.98
CA VAL A 64 2.98 24.69 11.28
C VAL A 64 3.19 24.81 9.78
N VAL A 65 3.24 23.67 9.09
CA VAL A 65 3.07 23.57 7.63
C VAL A 65 1.88 22.65 7.39
N SER A 66 0.81 23.18 6.81
CA SER A 66 -0.38 22.39 6.48
C SER A 66 -0.11 21.44 5.31
N THR A 67 -1.00 20.47 5.10
CA THR A 67 -0.93 19.56 3.93
C THR A 67 -1.11 20.29 2.59
N ALA A 68 -1.65 21.51 2.61
CA ALA A 68 -1.70 22.41 1.45
C ALA A 68 -0.37 23.16 1.20
N GLY A 69 0.63 23.01 2.10
CA GLY A 69 1.91 23.69 2.04
C GLY A 69 1.92 25.10 2.65
N ALA A 70 0.81 25.54 3.24
CA ALA A 70 0.73 26.84 3.88
C ALA A 70 1.45 26.81 5.24
N ARG A 71 2.36 27.76 5.45
CA ARG A 71 3.10 27.92 6.71
C ARG A 71 2.42 28.94 7.61
N SER A 72 2.30 28.64 8.89
CA SER A 72 1.84 29.57 9.92
C SER A 72 2.64 29.41 11.21
N ILE A 73 2.65 30.47 12.02
CA ILE A 73 3.16 30.47 13.37
C ILE A 73 2.02 30.87 14.30
N THR A 74 1.77 30.07 15.32
CA THR A 74 0.75 30.33 16.34
C THR A 74 1.39 30.30 17.73
N GLY A 75 0.65 30.70 18.78
CA GLY A 75 1.15 30.71 20.16
C GLY A 75 1.32 32.12 20.73
N GLY A 76 1.93 32.19 21.92
CA GLY A 76 2.06 33.43 22.70
C GLY A 76 3.41 34.13 22.61
N GLY A 77 4.37 33.55 21.89
CA GLY A 77 5.67 34.16 21.61
C GLY A 77 5.69 34.99 20.33
N ASP A 78 6.86 35.57 20.06
CA ASP A 78 7.15 36.50 18.96
C ASP A 78 8.01 35.88 17.84
N ALA A 79 7.95 34.56 17.65
CA ALA A 79 8.68 33.89 16.57
C ALA A 79 8.22 34.37 15.19
N VAL A 80 9.16 34.45 14.24
CA VAL A 80 8.90 34.94 12.87
C VAL A 80 9.40 33.94 11.84
N ALA A 81 8.62 33.65 10.80
CA ALA A 81 9.06 32.85 9.67
C ALA A 81 9.63 33.75 8.56
N LEU A 82 10.86 33.50 8.12
CA LEU A 82 11.48 34.30 7.07
C LEU A 82 10.92 33.94 5.69
N GLY A 83 10.40 34.94 4.97
CA GLY A 83 9.75 34.76 3.67
C GLY A 83 10.69 34.33 2.53
N SER A 84 12.01 34.53 2.67
CA SER A 84 13.01 34.13 1.68
C SER A 84 13.26 32.61 1.63
N THR A 85 12.72 31.86 2.58
CA THR A 85 12.89 30.40 2.65
C THR A 85 11.61 29.69 2.31
N SER A 86 11.69 28.75 1.36
CA SER A 86 10.54 27.95 0.91
C SER A 86 10.06 27.06 2.04
N SER A 87 8.74 27.03 2.24
CA SER A 87 8.04 26.01 3.01
C SER A 87 7.23 25.13 2.09
N SER A 88 7.18 23.83 2.35
CA SER A 88 6.44 22.86 1.55
C SER A 88 5.94 21.71 2.41
N ALA A 89 4.73 21.24 2.13
CA ALA A 89 4.30 19.93 2.61
C ALA A 89 5.10 18.83 1.89
N ALA A 90 5.31 17.69 2.56
CA ALA A 90 5.79 16.53 1.83
C ALA A 90 4.69 16.01 0.89
N GLN A 91 5.09 15.42 -0.23
CA GLN A 91 4.20 14.78 -1.18
C GLN A 91 4.74 13.40 -1.53
N PHE A 92 3.88 12.39 -1.41
CA PHE A 92 4.16 11.03 -1.80
C PHE A 92 3.14 10.56 -2.84
N THR A 93 3.59 9.77 -3.80
CA THR A 93 2.74 9.05 -4.74
C THR A 93 2.81 7.58 -4.44
N VAL A 94 1.68 6.99 -4.07
CA VAL A 94 1.50 5.54 -3.94
C VAL A 94 0.94 5.01 -5.24
N ALA A 95 1.62 4.08 -5.89
CA ALA A 95 1.16 3.46 -7.14
C ALA A 95 1.02 1.94 -6.99
N GLY A 96 0.07 1.35 -7.71
CA GLY A 96 -0.21 -0.08 -7.67
C GLY A 96 -1.30 -0.53 -8.65
N GLU A 97 -2.07 -1.53 -8.23
CA GLU A 97 -3.21 -2.05 -8.97
C GLU A 97 -4.45 -1.15 -8.81
N GLY A 98 -5.06 -0.76 -9.92
CA GLY A 98 -6.16 0.18 -9.92
C GLY A 98 -7.41 -0.38 -9.28
N GLY A 99 -8.13 0.46 -8.55
CA GLY A 99 -9.34 0.07 -7.82
C GLY A 99 -9.09 -0.81 -6.58
N GLN A 100 -7.84 -1.08 -6.21
CA GLN A 100 -7.53 -1.81 -4.99
C GLN A 100 -7.58 -0.91 -3.76
N SER A 101 -8.10 -1.47 -2.67
CA SER A 101 -8.02 -0.86 -1.34
C SER A 101 -6.64 -1.12 -0.73
N ILE A 102 -6.07 -0.07 -0.14
CA ILE A 102 -4.77 -0.10 0.52
C ILE A 102 -4.83 0.55 1.90
N SER A 103 -3.92 0.13 2.76
CA SER A 103 -3.50 0.87 3.94
C SER A 103 -2.31 1.75 3.60
N VAL A 104 -2.28 2.98 4.12
CA VAL A 104 -1.10 3.86 4.05
C VAL A 104 -0.71 4.29 5.47
N GLY A 105 0.55 4.12 5.82
CA GLY A 105 1.10 4.51 7.11
C GLY A 105 1.86 5.83 7.03
N VAL A 106 1.46 6.81 7.84
CA VAL A 106 2.25 8.02 8.13
C VAL A 106 2.56 8.02 9.62
N PRO A 107 3.82 8.11 10.06
CA PRO A 107 4.17 8.18 11.47
C PRO A 107 3.50 9.39 12.11
N ALA A 108 2.86 9.22 13.27
CA ALA A 108 2.20 10.33 13.98
C ALA A 108 3.17 11.47 14.35
N SER A 109 4.45 11.13 14.51
CA SER A 109 5.52 12.09 14.72
C SER A 109 6.87 11.53 14.27
N PHE A 110 7.84 12.43 14.09
CA PHE A 110 9.25 12.10 13.87
C PHE A 110 10.15 13.18 14.49
N SER A 111 11.42 12.85 14.72
CA SER A 111 12.38 13.80 15.28
C SER A 111 13.22 14.46 14.18
N ILE A 112 13.45 15.76 14.31
CA ILE A 112 14.50 16.48 13.60
C ILE A 112 15.57 16.89 14.60
N VAL A 113 16.84 16.74 14.25
CA VAL A 113 17.97 16.90 15.17
C VAL A 113 18.97 17.93 14.67
N ASN A 114 19.58 18.64 15.63
CA ASN A 114 20.68 19.57 15.45
C ASN A 114 21.74 19.27 16.53
N GLY A 115 22.72 18.42 16.21
CA GLY A 115 23.68 17.93 17.20
C GLY A 115 22.97 17.11 18.31
N ALA A 116 23.06 17.58 19.55
CA ALA A 116 22.40 16.95 20.70
C ALA A 116 20.95 17.42 20.91
N ASP A 117 20.52 18.48 20.22
CA ASP A 117 19.17 19.03 20.33
C ASP A 117 18.21 18.31 19.38
N SER A 118 16.98 18.08 19.85
CA SER A 118 15.93 17.42 19.07
C SER A 118 14.61 18.18 19.18
N LEU A 119 13.88 18.25 18.06
CA LEU A 119 12.51 18.74 18.00
C LEU A 119 11.60 17.61 17.50
N LEU A 120 10.51 17.38 18.22
CA LEU A 120 9.48 16.45 17.79
C LEU A 120 8.51 17.15 16.83
N VAL A 121 8.46 16.68 15.59
CA VAL A 121 7.48 17.10 14.60
C VAL A 121 6.27 16.18 14.69
N THR A 122 5.12 16.74 15.03
CA THR A 122 3.83 16.04 14.90
C THR A 122 3.38 16.15 13.44
N THR A 123 3.03 15.03 12.82
CA THR A 123 2.60 15.02 11.41
C THR A 123 1.10 15.26 11.28
N SER A 124 0.70 15.72 10.11
CA SER A 124 -0.70 15.73 9.65
C SER A 124 -0.74 15.24 8.21
N ASN A 125 -1.83 14.62 7.78
CA ASN A 125 -1.98 14.14 6.41
C ASN A 125 -3.35 14.49 5.82
N ASP A 126 -3.46 14.46 4.49
CA ASP A 126 -4.67 14.82 3.75
C ASP A 126 -5.56 13.61 3.40
N MET A 127 -5.25 12.44 3.96
CA MET A 127 -6.02 11.23 3.70
C MET A 127 -7.43 11.38 4.29
N VAL A 128 -8.42 10.88 3.56
CA VAL A 128 -9.83 10.93 3.98
C VAL A 128 -10.23 9.58 4.57
N GLY A 129 -10.95 9.59 5.69
CA GLY A 129 -11.40 8.37 6.36
C GLY A 129 -10.28 7.64 7.11
N SER A 130 -10.38 6.32 7.18
CA SER A 130 -9.35 5.50 7.86
C SER A 130 -8.11 5.37 6.99
N ALA A 131 -6.93 5.53 7.60
CA ALA A 131 -5.65 5.30 6.93
C ALA A 131 -5.52 3.87 6.36
N SER A 132 -6.26 2.92 6.93
CA SER A 132 -6.32 1.53 6.47
C SER A 132 -7.29 1.27 5.32
N ALA A 133 -7.93 2.28 4.74
CA ALA A 133 -8.95 2.10 3.71
C ALA A 133 -8.90 3.20 2.63
N GLN A 134 -7.75 3.37 1.99
CA GLN A 134 -7.61 4.26 0.84
C GLN A 134 -7.80 3.51 -0.47
N LEU A 135 -8.38 4.16 -1.47
CA LEU A 135 -8.61 3.55 -2.78
C LEU A 135 -7.61 4.09 -3.79
N LEU A 136 -6.90 3.19 -4.46
CA LEU A 136 -6.13 3.55 -5.64
C LEU A 136 -7.08 3.89 -6.79
N SER A 137 -6.79 4.97 -7.51
CA SER A 137 -7.52 5.33 -8.73
C SER A 137 -7.48 4.23 -9.80
N GLY A 138 -8.27 4.37 -10.87
CA GLY A 138 -8.29 3.40 -11.97
C GLY A 138 -9.17 2.18 -11.68
N SER A 139 -8.86 1.06 -12.33
CA SER A 139 -9.64 -0.19 -12.25
C SER A 139 -8.73 -1.39 -12.37
N LEU A 140 -9.22 -2.56 -11.94
CA LEU A 140 -8.48 -3.81 -12.02
C LEU A 140 -8.02 -4.07 -13.45
N GLY A 141 -6.74 -4.41 -13.62
CA GLY A 141 -6.10 -4.56 -14.92
C GLY A 141 -5.45 -3.29 -15.45
N GLY A 142 -5.72 -2.11 -14.87
CA GLY A 142 -5.07 -0.82 -15.15
C GLY A 142 -4.33 -0.25 -13.93
N SER A 143 -3.36 0.65 -14.16
CA SER A 143 -2.57 1.29 -13.09
C SER A 143 -3.43 2.17 -12.19
N GLY A 144 -3.19 2.09 -10.88
CA GLY A 144 -3.78 2.98 -9.90
C GLY A 144 -2.76 3.83 -9.17
N SER A 145 -3.20 5.00 -8.72
CA SER A 145 -2.38 5.94 -7.97
C SER A 145 -3.19 6.66 -6.89
N LEU A 146 -2.52 6.99 -5.79
CA LEU A 146 -2.98 7.85 -4.71
C LEU A 146 -1.87 8.85 -4.36
N VAL A 147 -2.21 10.13 -4.28
CA VAL A 147 -1.30 11.16 -3.77
C VAL A 147 -1.61 11.38 -2.29
N VAL A 148 -0.56 11.40 -1.47
CA VAL A 148 -0.63 11.66 -0.03
C VAL A 148 0.26 12.84 0.29
N LYS A 149 -0.30 13.87 0.89
CA LYS A 149 0.45 15.04 1.39
C LYS A 149 0.58 14.97 2.89
N VAL A 150 1.79 15.23 3.39
CA VAL A 150 2.09 15.21 4.81
C VAL A 150 2.57 16.60 5.23
N GLY A 151 1.80 17.25 6.09
CA GLY A 151 2.19 18.46 6.82
C GLY A 151 2.77 18.10 8.18
N GLY A 152 3.06 19.11 8.98
CA GLY A 152 3.47 18.90 10.35
C GLY A 152 3.60 20.17 11.16
N SER A 153 3.90 20.00 12.44
CA SER A 153 4.14 21.10 13.36
C SER A 153 5.15 20.74 14.43
N PHE A 154 5.91 21.72 14.89
CA PHE A 154 6.80 21.57 16.05
C PHE A 154 6.79 22.84 16.91
N PRO A 155 7.02 22.72 18.23
CA PRO A 155 7.14 23.88 19.11
C PRO A 155 8.53 24.52 19.00
N VAL A 156 8.58 25.84 19.04
CA VAL A 156 9.80 26.63 19.19
C VAL A 156 9.66 27.54 20.41
N ALA A 157 10.71 27.60 21.24
CA ALA A 157 10.76 28.40 22.46
C ALA A 157 12.09 29.15 22.54
N THR A 158 12.22 30.03 23.54
CA THR A 158 13.47 30.78 23.78
C THR A 158 14.68 29.87 24.03
N SER A 159 14.45 28.66 24.55
CA SER A 159 15.48 27.64 24.80
C SER A 159 15.83 26.79 23.59
N THR A 160 15.08 26.85 22.48
CA THR A 160 15.40 26.08 21.27
C THR A 160 16.76 26.53 20.73
N ALA A 161 17.71 25.61 20.58
CA ALA A 161 19.03 25.94 20.08
C ALA A 161 18.96 26.44 18.63
N THR A 162 19.86 27.35 18.27
CA THR A 162 19.98 27.80 16.88
C THR A 162 20.75 26.78 16.07
N GLY A 163 20.25 26.45 14.88
CA GLY A 163 20.94 25.63 13.91
C GLY A 163 19.98 24.94 12.94
N THR A 164 20.54 24.07 12.11
CA THR A 164 19.78 23.32 11.11
C THR A 164 19.31 22.01 11.69
N TYR A 165 18.00 21.87 11.84
CA TYR A 165 17.38 20.63 12.28
C TYR A 165 17.01 19.76 11.07
N THR A 166 17.46 18.50 11.05
CA THR A 166 17.17 17.55 9.97
C THR A 166 16.69 16.22 10.52
N GLY A 167 15.85 15.52 9.76
CA GLY A 167 15.31 14.23 10.14
C GLY A 167 14.44 13.66 9.03
N ASN A 168 14.22 12.35 9.10
CA ASN A 168 13.48 11.62 8.07
C ASN A 168 12.28 10.92 8.71
N PHE A 169 11.21 10.77 7.94
CA PHE A 169 10.10 9.88 8.24
C PHE A 169 9.79 9.03 7.01
N THR A 170 9.17 7.88 7.22
CA THR A 170 8.86 6.92 6.15
C THR A 170 7.35 6.76 6.01
N VAL A 171 6.85 6.88 4.78
CA VAL A 171 5.47 6.52 4.44
C VAL A 171 5.45 5.10 3.90
N SER A 172 4.53 4.27 4.38
CA SER A 172 4.36 2.88 3.95
C SER A 172 3.03 2.65 3.26
N SER A 173 2.92 1.58 2.48
CA SER A 173 1.65 1.14 1.90
C SER A 173 1.56 -0.38 1.81
N ASN A 174 0.35 -0.91 2.03
CA ASN A 174 0.02 -2.33 1.99
C ASN A 174 -1.34 -2.55 1.33
N TYR A 175 -1.50 -3.62 0.55
CA TYR A 175 -2.83 -4.05 0.11
C TYR A 175 -3.65 -4.58 1.30
N ASN A 176 -4.96 -4.38 1.23
CA ASN A 176 -5.93 -4.91 2.19
C ASN A 176 -6.56 -6.23 1.72
#